data_AF-A0A484K3Q8-F1
#
_entry.id   AF-A0A484K3Q8-F1
#
_cell.length_a   1.000
_cell.length_b   1.000
_cell.length_c   1.000
_cell.angle_alpha   90.00
_cell.angle_beta   90.00
_cell.angle_gamma   90.00
#
_symmetry.space_group_name_H-M   'P 1'
#
loop_
_entity.id
_entity.type
_entity.pdbx_description
1 polymer ?
#
loop_
_entity_poly.entity_id
_entity_poly.type
_entity_poly.pdbx_seq_one_letter_code
_entity_poly.pdbx_strand_id
1 'polypeptide(L)'
;MIRAYAMGNFPKKGLELYEEMLSLGISPDSLSLSFVIKCILKIGSLIGGTQIHTLVLRDGHQSDTFLLTALMDFYSSCKKYNDAYKVFNEMPVKDTVSWNTLIGCFMKNRRRHDALKVFDTMQSSNVCQPDEVTCLLVLQVCAQLNALEFGEKVHKYIIEHAHGDSMCICNMLITMYSRCGCVDKAHEVFRNMARKNVVSWSALISGLASNGYGRDAIEAFEEMQRAGIPPDGHTFTGILSACSHSGLVHEGRMIFDRMSLLNEAYEFVKSMSIKPDATMWRTLLGACRAHHNPILGERVIEHLIELKAEEAGDYVLLLNTYSSLGGDWTNKASSLRKLLNEKGIYTTPACSTIEIKGKIHEFVADDISHPMRREIYEKLDEIMNQLTIGGYVAEITTPEVEGKRFGSSYHSEKLAIAFGVLSMPPGTTIRVAKDLRICVDCHNFARILSSVYNRAVVIRDRNRFHHFRGGCCSCNGYW
;
A
#
# COMPACT_ATOMS: atom_id res chain seq x y z
N MET A 1 17.35 35.95 12.14
CA MET A 1 18.51 35.08 11.83
C MET A 1 18.23 33.59 12.09
N ILE A 2 17.62 33.22 13.22
CA ILE A 2 17.24 31.82 13.54
C ILE A 2 16.47 31.14 12.40
N ARG A 3 15.48 31.82 11.80
CA ARG A 3 14.74 31.34 10.61
C ARG A 3 15.66 30.91 9.45
N ALA A 4 16.68 31.69 9.13
CA ALA A 4 17.58 31.40 8.02
C ALA A 4 18.38 30.10 8.27
N TYR A 5 18.88 29.93 9.49
CA TYR A 5 19.60 28.72 9.89
C TYR A 5 18.69 27.49 9.98
N ALA A 6 17.44 27.67 10.44
CA ALA A 6 16.42 26.62 10.46
C ALA A 6 16.02 26.16 9.05
N MET A 7 16.00 27.07 8.07
CA MET A 7 15.75 26.74 6.66
C MET A 7 16.99 26.13 5.97
N GLY A 8 18.20 26.56 6.33
CA GLY A 8 19.46 25.98 5.86
C GLY A 8 19.88 24.67 6.56
N ASN A 9 21.13 24.25 6.34
CA ASN A 9 21.69 22.99 6.89
C ASN A 9 22.55 23.19 8.15
N PHE A 10 22.36 24.27 8.91
CA PHE A 10 23.13 24.55 10.12
C PHE A 10 22.23 24.72 11.36
N PRO A 11 21.52 23.65 11.80
CA PRO A 11 20.58 23.74 12.90
C PRO A 11 21.25 24.08 14.24
N LYS A 12 22.52 23.73 14.44
CA LYS A 12 23.29 24.06 15.67
C LYS A 12 23.48 25.57 15.84
N LYS A 13 23.90 26.26 14.78
CA LYS A 13 24.02 27.74 14.78
C LYS A 13 22.69 28.43 15.04
N GLY A 14 21.58 27.83 14.59
CA GLY A 14 20.24 28.31 14.91
C GLY A 14 19.91 28.23 16.39
N LEU A 15 20.39 27.20 17.11
CA LEU A 15 20.24 27.07 18.56
C LEU A 15 21.20 27.96 19.33
N GLU A 16 22.45 28.12 18.88
CA GLU A 16 23.41 29.06 19.48
C GLU A 16 22.84 30.48 19.50
N LEU A 17 22.22 30.92 18.40
CA LEU A 17 21.55 32.22 18.33
C LEU A 17 20.31 32.32 19.22
N TYR A 18 19.63 31.20 19.47
CA TYR A 18 18.51 31.16 20.41
C TYR A 18 19.02 31.27 21.86
N GLU A 19 20.10 30.60 22.20
CA GLU A 19 20.76 30.72 23.51
C GLU A 19 21.30 32.14 23.73
N GLU A 20 21.87 32.78 22.69
CA GLU A 20 22.28 34.19 22.73
C GLU A 20 21.08 35.13 22.92
N MET A 21 19.97 34.89 22.24
CA MET A 21 18.74 35.67 22.44
C MET A 21 18.27 35.61 23.90
N LEU A 22 18.32 34.42 24.51
CA LEU A 22 17.97 34.24 25.92
C LEU A 22 18.99 34.90 26.86
N SER A 23 20.29 34.83 26.56
CA SER A 23 21.33 35.45 27.40
C SER A 23 21.28 36.98 27.38
N LEU A 24 20.77 37.56 26.29
CA LEU A 24 20.47 38.99 26.14
C LEU A 24 19.15 39.40 26.83
N GLY A 25 18.44 38.47 27.46
CA GLY A 25 17.15 38.72 28.13
C GLY A 25 15.99 38.98 27.17
N ILE A 26 16.13 38.62 25.90
CA ILE A 26 15.09 38.80 24.89
C ILE A 26 14.16 37.57 24.93
N SER A 27 12.88 37.80 25.22
CA SER A 27 11.88 36.73 25.25
C SER A 27 11.55 36.26 23.82
N PRO A 28 11.58 34.94 23.55
CA PRO A 28 11.26 34.40 22.23
C PRO A 28 9.75 34.47 21.95
N ASP A 29 9.41 34.98 20.77
CA ASP A 29 8.03 34.94 20.27
C ASP A 29 7.68 33.56 19.67
N SER A 30 6.39 33.34 19.39
CA SER A 30 5.90 32.07 18.84
C SER A 30 6.57 31.70 17.52
N LEU A 31 6.84 32.71 16.68
CA LEU A 31 7.54 32.53 15.42
C LEU A 31 8.99 32.07 15.63
N SER A 32 9.74 32.67 16.56
CA SER A 32 11.09 32.25 16.90
C SER A 32 11.10 30.82 17.41
N LEU A 33 10.18 30.48 18.32
CA LEU A 33 10.04 29.12 18.86
C LEU A 33 9.75 28.08 17.77
N SER A 34 8.94 28.42 16.76
CA SER A 34 8.63 27.50 15.66
C SER A 34 9.88 27.13 14.84
N PHE A 35 10.79 28.08 14.62
CA PHE A 35 12.05 27.83 13.92
C PHE A 35 13.08 27.13 14.80
N VAL A 36 13.08 27.41 16.11
CA VAL A 36 13.88 26.68 17.09
C VAL A 36 13.48 25.20 17.11
N ILE A 37 12.17 24.88 17.15
CA ILE A 37 11.68 23.50 17.05
C ILE A 37 12.16 22.84 15.75
N LYS A 38 12.14 23.56 14.63
CA LYS A 38 12.65 23.03 13.37
C LYS A 38 14.15 22.71 13.41
N CYS A 39 14.96 23.52 14.10
CA CYS A 39 16.37 23.22 14.36
C CYS A 39 16.54 21.98 15.26
N ILE A 40 15.77 21.89 16.34
CA ILE A 40 15.77 20.76 17.29
C ILE A 40 15.38 19.47 16.57
N LEU A 41 14.37 19.52 15.71
CA LEU A 41 13.91 18.40 14.90
C LEU A 41 15.05 17.86 14.01
N LYS A 42 15.79 18.75 13.33
CA LYS A 42 16.95 18.38 12.50
C LYS A 42 18.08 17.75 13.32
N ILE A 43 18.24 18.14 14.57
CA ILE A 43 19.24 17.59 15.49
C ILE A 43 18.76 16.27 16.12
N GLY A 44 17.45 16.04 16.17
CA GLY A 44 16.84 14.88 16.83
C GLY A 44 16.83 14.96 18.35
N SER A 45 16.91 16.16 18.94
CA SER A 45 16.93 16.34 20.40
C SER A 45 15.53 16.30 20.99
N LEU A 46 15.12 15.16 21.55
CA LEU A 46 13.83 15.03 22.23
C LEU A 46 13.72 15.98 23.43
N ILE A 47 14.81 16.12 24.20
CA ILE A 47 14.88 16.97 25.39
C ILE A 47 14.65 18.43 25.01
N GLY A 48 15.33 18.91 23.96
CA GLY A 48 15.16 20.29 23.50
C GLY A 48 13.71 20.57 23.13
N GLY A 49 13.04 19.66 22.42
CA GLY A 49 11.65 19.87 22.03
C GLY A 49 10.69 19.84 23.22
N THR A 50 10.94 18.99 24.23
CA THR A 50 10.15 19.01 25.48
C THR A 50 10.35 20.29 26.28
N GLN A 51 11.55 20.89 26.25
CA GLN A 51 11.81 22.19 26.89
C GLN A 51 11.02 23.30 26.19
N ILE A 52 11.03 23.33 24.85
CA ILE A 52 10.22 24.31 24.10
C ILE A 52 8.73 24.09 24.33
N HIS A 53 8.26 22.83 24.38
CA HIS A 53 6.86 22.55 24.67
C HIS A 53 6.44 23.06 26.07
N THR A 54 7.29 22.83 27.09
CA THR A 54 7.06 23.37 28.44
C THR A 54 7.05 24.90 28.44
N LEU A 55 7.94 25.52 27.66
CA LEU A 55 8.01 26.96 27.49
C LEU A 55 6.73 27.54 26.88
N VAL A 56 6.18 26.89 25.86
CA VAL A 56 4.90 27.28 25.24
C VAL A 56 3.76 27.29 26.26
N LEU A 57 3.72 26.29 27.15
CA LEU A 57 2.72 26.23 28.21
C LEU A 57 2.90 27.32 29.27
N ARG A 58 4.16 27.57 29.66
CA ARG A 58 4.51 28.57 30.68
C ARG A 58 4.25 30.00 30.22
N ASP A 59 4.60 30.32 28.97
CA ASP A 59 4.59 31.69 28.43
C ASP A 59 3.28 32.04 27.72
N GLY A 60 2.32 31.11 27.65
CA GLY A 60 0.96 31.38 27.16
C GLY A 60 0.80 31.31 25.64
N HIS A 61 1.66 30.57 24.93
CA HIS A 61 1.65 30.49 23.46
C HIS A 61 0.71 29.39 22.90
N GLN A 62 -0.18 28.80 23.70
CA GLN A 62 -1.05 27.69 23.28
C GLN A 62 -2.02 28.05 22.14
N SER A 63 -2.32 29.34 21.95
CA SER A 63 -3.21 29.82 20.89
C SER A 63 -2.53 29.91 19.52
N ASP A 64 -1.19 29.80 19.44
CA ASP A 64 -0.46 29.92 18.19
C ASP A 64 -0.48 28.61 17.38
N THR A 65 -1.41 28.50 16.44
CA THR A 65 -1.60 27.27 15.65
C THR A 65 -0.35 26.85 14.88
N PHE A 66 0.45 27.81 14.39
CA PHE A 66 1.66 27.51 13.63
C PHE A 66 2.75 26.85 14.49
N LEU A 67 2.97 27.36 15.70
CA LEU A 67 3.90 26.80 16.66
C LEU A 67 3.45 25.42 17.13
N LEU A 68 2.16 25.27 17.45
CA LEU A 68 1.60 24.01 17.97
C LEU A 68 1.60 22.92 16.89
N THR A 69 1.33 23.27 15.62
CA THR A 69 1.49 22.33 14.49
C THR A 69 2.94 21.93 14.24
N ALA A 70 3.91 22.84 14.43
CA ALA A 70 5.33 22.50 14.39
C ALA A 70 5.74 21.56 15.55
N LEU A 71 5.20 21.76 16.76
CA LEU A 71 5.40 20.85 17.90
C LEU A 71 4.81 19.45 17.63
N MET A 72 3.61 19.38 17.04
CA MET A 72 3.01 18.10 16.65
C MET A 72 3.89 17.34 15.64
N ASP A 73 4.37 18.01 14.59
CA ASP A 73 5.26 17.38 13.59
C ASP A 73 6.61 16.95 14.21
N PHE A 74 7.14 17.73 15.16
CA PHE A 74 8.32 17.34 15.93
C PHE A 74 8.10 16.03 16.69
N TYR A 75 7.07 15.96 17.54
CA TYR A 75 6.79 14.75 18.31
C TYR A 75 6.47 13.55 17.40
N SER A 76 5.75 13.78 16.31
CA SER A 76 5.46 12.79 15.28
C SER A 76 6.73 12.22 14.65
N SER A 77 7.70 13.06 14.32
CA SER A 77 8.99 12.64 13.77
C SER A 77 9.85 11.88 14.79
N CYS A 78 9.69 12.18 16.08
CA CYS A 78 10.29 11.42 17.18
C CYS A 78 9.52 10.13 17.54
N LYS A 79 8.49 9.74 16.76
CA LYS A 79 7.60 8.60 17.04
C LYS A 79 6.85 8.68 18.38
N LYS A 80 6.71 9.89 18.94
CA LYS A 80 6.00 10.19 20.19
C LYS A 80 4.59 10.71 19.90
N TYR A 81 3.79 9.92 19.21
CA TYR A 81 2.45 10.32 18.75
C TYR A 81 1.46 10.65 19.87
N ASN A 82 1.59 10.02 21.05
CA ASN A 82 0.74 10.36 22.20
C ASN A 82 1.02 11.79 22.67
N ASP A 83 2.28 12.23 22.59
CA ASP A 83 2.67 13.60 22.94
C ASP A 83 2.23 14.58 21.85
N ALA A 84 2.28 14.21 20.56
CA ALA A 84 1.66 15.00 19.49
C ALA A 84 0.13 15.18 19.70
N TYR A 85 -0.56 14.12 20.14
CA TYR A 85 -2.00 14.20 20.49
C TYR A 85 -2.25 15.05 21.74
N LYS A 86 -1.33 15.07 22.72
CA LYS A 86 -1.41 15.98 23.87
C LYS A 86 -1.31 17.43 23.44
N VAL A 87 -0.30 17.77 22.63
CA VAL A 87 -0.13 19.13 22.06
C VAL A 87 -1.43 19.58 21.39
N PHE A 88 -2.04 18.71 20.58
CA PHE A 88 -3.33 19.00 19.94
C PHE A 88 -4.45 19.28 20.96
N ASN A 89 -4.57 18.48 22.02
CA ASN A 89 -5.60 18.69 23.05
C ASN A 89 -5.41 20.00 23.80
N GLU A 90 -4.15 20.39 24.04
CA GLU A 90 -3.77 21.64 24.71
C GLU A 90 -4.06 22.90 23.89
N MET A 91 -4.32 22.77 22.58
CA MET A 91 -4.75 23.90 21.74
C MET A 91 -6.16 24.35 22.14
N PRO A 92 -6.38 25.64 22.48
CA PRO A 92 -7.69 26.15 22.87
C PRO A 92 -8.66 26.21 21.68
N VAL A 93 -8.14 26.53 20.48
CA VAL A 93 -8.88 26.55 19.22
C VAL A 93 -8.20 25.60 18.25
N LYS A 94 -8.99 24.69 17.66
CA LYS A 94 -8.53 23.67 16.71
C LYS A 94 -9.12 23.99 15.34
N ASP A 95 -8.29 24.51 14.44
CA ASP A 95 -8.65 24.80 13.06
C ASP A 95 -8.36 23.61 12.13
N THR A 96 -8.75 23.71 10.86
CA THR A 96 -8.55 22.65 9.86
C THR A 96 -7.08 22.24 9.72
N VAL A 97 -6.15 23.19 9.84
CA VAL A 97 -4.70 22.93 9.73
C VAL A 97 -4.22 22.05 10.88
N SER A 98 -4.67 22.33 12.11
CA SER A 98 -4.33 21.51 13.28
C SER A 98 -4.86 20.07 13.18
N TRP A 99 -6.10 19.90 12.71
CA TRP A 99 -6.69 18.58 12.44
C TRP A 99 -5.93 17.82 11.35
N ASN A 100 -5.64 18.47 10.22
CA ASN A 100 -4.87 17.90 9.11
C ASN A 100 -3.47 17.47 9.55
N THR A 101 -2.82 18.28 10.37
CA THR A 101 -1.50 17.96 10.94
C THR A 101 -1.59 16.70 11.80
N LEU A 102 -2.60 16.58 12.66
CA LEU A 102 -2.79 15.41 13.51
C LEU A 102 -3.04 14.13 12.70
N ILE A 103 -3.94 14.18 11.70
CA ILE A 103 -4.21 13.06 10.78
C ILE A 103 -2.90 12.62 10.09
N GLY A 104 -2.14 13.58 9.55
CA GLY A 104 -0.84 13.34 8.93
C GLY A 104 0.18 12.72 9.89
N CYS A 105 0.18 13.10 11.18
CA CYS A 105 1.05 12.52 12.18
C CYS A 105 0.77 11.02 12.40
N PHE A 106 -0.51 10.64 12.49
CA PHE A 106 -0.90 9.24 12.62
C PHE A 106 -0.56 8.42 11.36
N MET A 107 -0.73 9.00 10.17
CA MET A 107 -0.33 8.39 8.90
C MET A 107 1.17 8.06 8.85
N LYS A 108 2.02 9.05 9.14
CA LYS A 108 3.50 8.89 9.14
C LYS A 108 3.96 7.79 10.11
N ASN A 109 3.24 7.61 11.22
CA ASN A 109 3.58 6.66 12.28
C ASN A 109 2.88 5.28 12.16
N ARG A 110 2.36 4.94 10.97
CA ARG A 110 1.65 3.66 10.69
C ARG A 110 0.42 3.39 11.58
N ARG A 111 -0.06 4.37 12.34
CA ARG A 111 -1.27 4.30 13.19
C ARG A 111 -2.52 4.73 12.41
N ARG A 112 -2.72 4.09 11.26
CA ARG A 112 -3.71 4.52 10.24
C ARG A 112 -5.15 4.46 10.74
N HIS A 113 -5.52 3.46 11.55
CA HIS A 113 -6.87 3.37 12.12
C HIS A 113 -7.19 4.55 13.04
N ASP A 114 -6.20 5.07 13.77
CA ASP A 114 -6.42 6.23 14.64
C ASP A 114 -6.58 7.51 13.83
N ALA A 115 -5.95 7.62 12.65
CA ALA A 115 -6.20 8.71 11.72
C ALA A 115 -7.68 8.78 11.27
N LEU A 116 -8.33 7.62 11.05
CA LEU A 116 -9.76 7.56 10.73
C LEU A 116 -10.63 8.00 11.93
N LYS A 117 -10.27 7.59 13.15
CA LYS A 117 -10.96 8.04 14.37
C LYS A 117 -10.85 9.54 14.59
N VAL A 118 -9.70 10.13 14.28
CA VAL A 118 -9.51 11.59 14.33
C VAL A 118 -10.46 12.29 13.37
N PHE A 119 -10.63 11.78 12.14
CA PHE A 119 -11.61 12.33 11.19
C PHE A 119 -13.05 12.22 11.69
N ASP A 120 -13.46 11.06 12.24
CA ASP A 120 -14.80 10.92 12.82
C ASP A 120 -15.02 11.87 14.01
N THR A 121 -13.98 12.13 14.80
CA THR A 121 -14.03 13.08 15.92
C THR A 121 -14.17 14.51 15.40
N MET A 122 -13.43 14.87 14.35
CA MET A 122 -13.54 16.16 13.68
C MET A 122 -14.98 16.40 13.18
N GLN A 123 -15.55 15.44 12.44
CA GLN A 123 -16.94 15.50 11.96
C GLN A 123 -17.95 15.59 13.11
N SER A 124 -17.80 14.77 14.16
CA SER A 124 -18.75 14.73 15.28
C SER A 124 -18.71 15.98 16.14
N SER A 125 -17.56 16.66 16.21
CA SER A 125 -17.42 17.89 17.00
C SER A 125 -18.20 19.06 16.41
N ASN A 126 -18.47 19.06 15.09
CA ASN A 126 -19.06 20.16 14.34
C ASN A 126 -18.37 21.53 14.53
N VAL A 127 -17.16 21.56 15.10
CA VAL A 127 -16.39 22.80 15.33
C VAL A 127 -15.75 23.27 14.03
N CYS A 128 -15.28 22.32 13.23
CA CYS A 128 -14.56 22.58 11.98
C CYS A 128 -14.96 21.55 10.93
N GLN A 129 -15.29 22.01 9.72
CA GLN A 129 -15.62 21.11 8.61
C GLN A 129 -14.34 20.60 7.92
N PRO A 130 -14.27 19.31 7.55
CA PRO A 130 -13.21 18.79 6.71
C PRO A 130 -13.11 19.54 5.38
N ASP A 131 -11.91 20.01 5.06
CA ASP A 131 -11.58 20.62 3.77
C ASP A 131 -11.04 19.60 2.76
N GLU A 132 -10.69 20.08 1.57
CA GLU A 132 -10.11 19.26 0.50
C GLU A 132 -8.84 18.51 0.96
N VAL A 133 -7.95 19.19 1.70
CA VAL A 133 -6.71 18.58 2.22
C VAL A 133 -7.04 17.47 3.22
N THR A 134 -8.02 17.68 4.09
CA THR A 134 -8.52 16.67 5.02
C THR A 134 -8.99 15.43 4.26
N CYS A 135 -9.82 15.64 3.24
CA CYS A 135 -10.36 14.56 2.41
C CYS A 135 -9.25 13.77 1.71
N LEU A 136 -8.22 14.45 1.15
CA LEU A 136 -7.07 13.80 0.52
C LEU A 136 -6.31 12.89 1.51
N LEU A 137 -6.00 13.41 2.70
CA LEU A 137 -5.29 12.64 3.73
C LEU A 137 -6.06 11.39 4.14
N VAL A 138 -7.37 11.53 4.38
CA VAL A 138 -8.22 10.44 4.82
C VAL A 138 -8.44 9.41 3.72
N LEU A 139 -8.63 9.82 2.46
CA LEU A 139 -8.68 8.90 1.32
C LEU A 139 -7.36 8.14 1.16
N GLN A 140 -6.21 8.78 1.39
CA GLN A 140 -4.91 8.11 1.39
C GLN A 140 -4.80 7.08 2.52
N VAL A 141 -5.33 7.38 3.71
CA VAL A 141 -5.44 6.40 4.81
C VAL A 141 -6.31 5.21 4.38
N CYS A 142 -7.47 5.47 3.78
CA CYS A 142 -8.39 4.43 3.31
C CYS A 142 -7.71 3.53 2.26
N ALA A 143 -6.98 4.13 1.30
CA ALA A 143 -6.22 3.41 0.28
C ALA A 143 -5.09 2.54 0.87
N GLN A 144 -4.53 2.92 2.03
CA GLN A 144 -3.47 2.16 2.71
C GLN A 144 -4.04 1.05 3.60
N LEU A 145 -5.25 1.21 4.12
CA LEU A 145 -5.96 0.23 4.93
C LEU A 145 -6.88 -0.69 4.11
N ASN A 146 -7.08 -0.37 2.83
CA ASN A 146 -8.13 -0.93 1.98
C ASN A 146 -9.54 -0.77 2.58
N ALA A 147 -9.76 0.30 3.35
CA ALA A 147 -11.00 0.57 4.07
C ALA A 147 -12.09 1.15 3.14
N LEU A 148 -12.69 0.28 2.32
CA LEU A 148 -13.65 0.66 1.27
C LEU A 148 -14.86 1.40 1.85
N GLU A 149 -15.48 0.88 2.91
CA GLU A 149 -16.68 1.47 3.51
C GLU A 149 -16.42 2.90 4.01
N PHE A 150 -15.27 3.12 4.65
CA PHE A 150 -14.88 4.45 5.11
C PHE A 150 -14.56 5.38 3.94
N GLY A 151 -13.86 4.87 2.91
CA GLY A 151 -13.59 5.61 1.68
C GLY A 151 -14.86 6.07 0.97
N GLU A 152 -15.91 5.23 0.96
CA GLU A 152 -17.22 5.57 0.41
C GLU A 152 -17.96 6.63 1.24
N LYS A 153 -17.88 6.56 2.57
CA LYS A 153 -18.39 7.62 3.46
C LYS A 153 -17.75 8.97 3.15
N VAL A 154 -16.42 8.99 2.95
CA VAL A 154 -15.67 10.20 2.61
C VAL A 154 -16.02 10.69 1.20
N HIS A 155 -16.15 9.81 0.22
CA HIS A 155 -16.56 10.18 -1.13
C HIS A 155 -17.97 10.80 -1.16
N LYS A 156 -18.91 10.25 -0.39
CA LYS A 156 -20.24 10.86 -0.22
C LYS A 156 -20.15 12.28 0.35
N TYR A 157 -19.34 12.47 1.39
CA TYR A 157 -19.10 13.81 1.98
C TYR A 157 -18.53 14.79 0.94
N ILE A 158 -17.58 14.37 0.11
CA ILE A 158 -16.96 15.17 -0.95
C ILE A 158 -18.00 15.67 -1.97
N ILE A 159 -18.94 14.81 -2.36
CA ILE A 159 -20.02 15.16 -3.30
C ILE A 159 -20.96 16.18 -2.66
N GLU A 160 -21.34 15.98 -1.40
CA GLU A 160 -22.26 16.85 -0.65
C GLU A 160 -21.69 18.26 -0.42
N HIS A 161 -20.36 18.41 -0.36
CA HIS A 161 -19.68 19.68 -0.07
C HIS A 161 -18.98 20.30 -1.29
N ALA A 162 -19.36 19.89 -2.50
CA ALA A 162 -18.86 20.42 -3.79
C ALA A 162 -17.32 20.35 -3.97
N HIS A 163 -16.66 19.37 -3.33
CA HIS A 163 -15.23 19.09 -3.55
C HIS A 163 -14.99 18.07 -4.68
N GLY A 164 -16.05 17.53 -5.28
CA GLY A 164 -16.00 16.44 -6.25
C GLY A 164 -15.31 16.76 -7.58
N ASP A 165 -15.22 18.03 -7.96
CA ASP A 165 -14.62 18.47 -9.24
C ASP A 165 -13.10 18.68 -9.16
N SER A 166 -12.50 18.62 -7.96
CA SER A 166 -11.05 18.76 -7.81
C SER A 166 -10.32 17.58 -8.45
N MET A 167 -9.43 17.87 -9.40
CA MET A 167 -8.59 16.87 -10.06
C MET A 167 -7.75 16.06 -9.05
N CYS A 168 -7.26 16.69 -7.99
CA CYS A 168 -6.50 16.03 -6.93
C CYS A 168 -7.37 15.00 -6.19
N ILE A 169 -8.60 15.37 -5.86
CA ILE A 169 -9.57 14.50 -5.19
C ILE A 169 -9.96 13.34 -6.09
N CYS A 170 -10.31 13.58 -7.35
CA CYS A 170 -10.66 12.51 -8.29
C CYS A 170 -9.51 11.51 -8.46
N ASN A 171 -8.26 11.99 -8.62
CA ASN A 171 -7.08 11.12 -8.76
C ASN A 171 -6.86 10.25 -7.50
N MET A 172 -7.07 10.82 -6.32
CA MET A 172 -6.96 10.08 -5.06
C MET A 172 -8.12 9.09 -4.88
N LEU A 173 -9.35 9.44 -5.28
CA LEU A 173 -10.51 8.55 -5.27
C LEU A 173 -10.30 7.35 -6.20
N ILE A 174 -9.79 7.56 -7.42
CA ILE A 174 -9.40 6.48 -8.35
C ILE A 174 -8.40 5.55 -7.65
N THR A 175 -7.34 6.12 -7.07
CA THR A 175 -6.31 5.35 -6.36
C THR A 175 -6.88 4.57 -5.17
N MET A 176 -7.74 5.20 -4.36
CA MET A 176 -8.38 4.60 -3.20
C MET A 176 -9.29 3.44 -3.61
N TYR A 177 -10.19 3.65 -4.56
CA TYR A 177 -11.08 2.60 -5.05
C TYR A 177 -10.31 1.44 -5.67
N SER A 178 -9.28 1.70 -6.48
CA SER A 178 -8.42 0.65 -7.03
C SER A 178 -7.67 -0.13 -5.95
N ARG A 179 -7.15 0.55 -4.91
CA ARG A 179 -6.51 -0.08 -3.75
C ARG A 179 -7.48 -0.86 -2.86
N CYS A 180 -8.77 -0.53 -2.89
CA CYS A 180 -9.83 -1.28 -2.22
C CYS A 180 -10.41 -2.42 -3.08
N GLY A 181 -9.91 -2.63 -4.30
CA GLY A 181 -10.44 -3.63 -5.23
C GLY A 181 -11.83 -3.31 -5.77
N CYS A 182 -12.23 -2.04 -5.83
CA CYS A 182 -13.50 -1.59 -6.41
C CYS A 182 -13.25 -0.79 -7.70
N VAL A 183 -12.76 -1.49 -8.73
CA VAL A 183 -12.33 -0.89 -9.99
C VAL A 183 -13.47 -0.21 -10.74
N ASP A 184 -14.70 -0.71 -10.63
CA ASP A 184 -15.89 -0.12 -11.24
C ASP A 184 -16.11 1.34 -10.80
N LYS A 185 -16.01 1.61 -9.48
CA LYS A 185 -16.13 2.96 -8.93
C LYS A 185 -14.93 3.83 -9.31
N ALA A 186 -13.73 3.25 -9.39
CA ALA A 186 -12.56 3.97 -9.89
C ALA A 186 -12.77 4.44 -11.34
N HIS A 187 -13.32 3.58 -12.22
CA HIS A 187 -13.69 3.93 -13.58
C HIS A 187 -14.81 4.95 -13.65
N GLU A 188 -15.82 4.86 -12.79
CA GLU A 188 -16.92 5.83 -12.71
C GLU A 188 -16.39 7.23 -12.40
N VAL A 189 -15.57 7.36 -11.34
CA VAL A 189 -14.93 8.63 -10.99
C VAL A 189 -14.13 9.17 -12.17
N PHE A 190 -13.29 8.32 -12.80
CA PHE A 190 -12.48 8.72 -13.94
C PHE A 190 -13.32 9.20 -15.13
N ARG A 191 -14.39 8.49 -15.49
CA ARG A 191 -15.28 8.88 -16.60
C ARG A 191 -15.91 10.25 -16.35
N ASN A 192 -16.37 10.49 -15.13
CA ASN A 192 -17.04 11.73 -14.73
C ASN A 192 -16.10 12.94 -14.63
N MET A 193 -14.77 12.76 -14.66
CA MET A 193 -13.82 13.88 -14.67
C MET A 193 -13.92 14.70 -15.97
N ALA A 194 -14.19 16.00 -15.84
CA ALA A 194 -14.23 16.95 -16.96
C ALA A 194 -12.87 17.11 -17.65
N ARG A 195 -11.78 17.07 -16.90
CA ARG A 195 -10.40 17.15 -17.42
C ARG A 195 -9.57 16.02 -16.84
N LYS A 196 -8.77 15.39 -17.70
CA LYS A 196 -7.88 14.29 -17.37
C LYS A 196 -6.45 14.71 -17.68
N ASN A 197 -5.53 14.44 -16.76
CA ASN A 197 -4.10 14.67 -16.93
C ASN A 197 -3.33 13.36 -16.84
N VAL A 198 -2.00 13.41 -17.00
CA VAL A 198 -1.12 12.25 -16.88
C VAL A 198 -1.39 11.47 -15.58
N VAL A 199 -1.51 12.17 -14.44
CA VAL A 199 -1.75 11.55 -13.13
C VAL A 199 -3.07 10.76 -13.10
N SER A 200 -4.16 11.28 -13.67
CA SER A 200 -5.45 10.59 -13.73
C SER A 200 -5.40 9.29 -14.54
N TRP A 201 -4.73 9.31 -15.69
CA TRP A 201 -4.53 8.14 -16.54
C TRP A 201 -3.60 7.12 -15.89
N SER A 202 -2.46 7.56 -15.35
CA SER A 202 -1.51 6.69 -14.64
C SER A 202 -2.15 6.01 -13.44
N ALA A 203 -3.00 6.72 -12.68
CA ALA A 203 -3.74 6.16 -11.55
C ALA A 203 -4.73 5.08 -12.00
N LEU A 204 -5.50 5.32 -13.07
CA LEU A 204 -6.44 4.34 -13.62
C LEU A 204 -5.71 3.09 -14.14
N ILE A 205 -4.69 3.27 -14.97
CA ILE A 205 -3.90 2.19 -15.58
C ILE A 205 -3.25 1.33 -14.49
N SER A 206 -2.62 1.95 -13.49
CA SER A 206 -2.03 1.23 -12.35
C SER A 206 -3.09 0.51 -11.51
N GLY A 207 -4.27 1.12 -11.36
CA GLY A 207 -5.41 0.54 -10.70
C GLY A 207 -5.91 -0.72 -11.41
N LEU A 208 -6.09 -0.67 -12.73
CA LEU A 208 -6.49 -1.80 -13.57
C LEU A 208 -5.45 -2.92 -13.54
N ALA A 209 -4.18 -2.55 -13.71
CA ALA A 209 -3.05 -3.47 -13.67
C ALA A 209 -2.97 -4.26 -12.35
N SER A 210 -3.02 -3.55 -11.22
CA SER A 210 -3.00 -4.18 -9.89
C SER A 210 -4.24 -5.03 -9.62
N ASN A 211 -5.33 -4.84 -10.36
CA ASN A 211 -6.55 -5.62 -10.24
C ASN A 211 -6.69 -6.74 -11.30
N GLY A 212 -5.66 -6.95 -12.10
CA GLY A 212 -5.63 -7.98 -13.13
C GLY A 212 -6.46 -7.69 -14.37
N TYR A 213 -6.96 -6.46 -14.54
CA TYR A 213 -7.65 -6.02 -15.74
C TYR A 213 -6.64 -5.54 -16.80
N GLY A 214 -5.76 -6.45 -17.23
CA GLY A 214 -4.61 -6.09 -18.08
C GLY A 214 -4.99 -5.52 -19.44
N ARG A 215 -6.06 -6.05 -20.07
CA ARG A 215 -6.53 -5.53 -21.37
C ARG A 215 -7.11 -4.12 -21.24
N ASP A 216 -7.96 -3.92 -20.24
CA ASP A 216 -8.55 -2.61 -19.95
C ASP A 216 -7.46 -1.56 -19.63
N ALA A 217 -6.37 -1.97 -18.97
CA ALA A 217 -5.22 -1.10 -18.73
C ALA A 217 -4.50 -0.68 -20.03
N ILE A 218 -4.38 -1.59 -21.01
CA ILE A 218 -3.80 -1.28 -22.34
C ILE A 218 -4.75 -0.38 -23.13
N GLU A 219 -6.05 -0.65 -23.10
CA GLU A 219 -7.04 0.19 -23.76
C GLU A 219 -7.00 1.62 -23.20
N ALA A 220 -6.98 1.77 -21.87
CA ALA A 220 -6.83 3.07 -21.21
C ALA A 220 -5.52 3.79 -21.61
N PHE A 221 -4.42 3.06 -21.80
CA PHE A 221 -3.18 3.65 -22.32
C PHE A 221 -3.30 4.14 -23.76
N GLU A 222 -3.94 3.36 -24.64
CA GLU A 222 -4.17 3.77 -26.01
C GLU A 222 -5.11 4.97 -26.10
N GLU A 223 -6.12 5.05 -25.23
CA GLU A 223 -6.99 6.22 -25.08
C GLU A 223 -6.22 7.45 -24.62
N MET A 224 -5.35 7.31 -23.62
CA MET A 224 -4.45 8.39 -23.17
C MET A 224 -3.62 8.95 -24.32
N GLN A 225 -3.06 8.07 -25.15
CA GLN A 225 -2.26 8.45 -26.33
C GLN A 225 -3.12 9.14 -27.40
N ARG A 226 -4.32 8.62 -27.69
CA ARG A 226 -5.28 9.25 -28.62
C ARG A 226 -5.73 10.62 -28.13
N ALA A 227 -5.81 10.83 -26.83
CA ALA A 227 -6.10 12.14 -26.21
C ALA A 227 -4.91 13.12 -26.26
N GLY A 228 -3.76 12.72 -26.82
CA GLY A 228 -2.57 13.56 -26.92
C GLY A 228 -1.84 13.79 -25.59
N ILE A 229 -2.11 12.97 -24.57
CA ILE A 229 -1.49 13.10 -23.25
C ILE A 229 -0.27 12.17 -23.22
N PRO A 230 0.96 12.71 -23.06
CA PRO A 230 2.17 11.89 -23.11
C PRO A 230 2.27 10.99 -21.87
N PRO A 231 2.48 9.67 -22.05
CA PRO A 231 2.78 8.75 -20.96
C PRO A 231 4.04 9.15 -20.18
N ASP A 232 4.01 8.93 -18.86
CA ASP A 232 5.17 9.07 -17.97
C ASP A 232 5.70 7.72 -17.48
N GLY A 233 6.80 7.72 -16.70
CA GLY A 233 7.38 6.49 -16.16
C GLY A 233 6.41 5.66 -15.29
N HIS A 234 5.49 6.31 -14.58
CA HIS A 234 4.44 5.64 -13.82
C HIS A 234 3.43 4.94 -14.73
N THR A 235 3.07 5.57 -15.85
CA THR A 235 2.19 5.00 -16.88
C THR A 235 2.77 3.68 -17.41
N PHE A 236 4.03 3.69 -17.83
CA PHE A 236 4.69 2.50 -18.37
C PHE A 236 4.86 1.39 -17.33
N THR A 237 5.20 1.76 -16.09
CA THR A 237 5.28 0.80 -14.97
C THR A 237 3.93 0.11 -14.74
N GLY A 238 2.83 0.88 -14.79
CA GLY A 238 1.48 0.36 -14.68
C GLY A 238 1.16 -0.67 -15.76
N ILE A 239 1.46 -0.36 -17.03
CA ILE A 239 1.14 -1.23 -18.16
C ILE A 239 1.96 -2.51 -18.14
N LEU A 240 3.27 -2.43 -17.89
CA LEU A 240 4.12 -3.62 -17.79
C LEU A 240 3.66 -4.54 -16.65
N SER A 241 3.23 -3.95 -15.52
CA SER A 241 2.61 -4.69 -14.42
C SER A 241 1.31 -5.37 -14.87
N ALA A 242 0.49 -4.69 -15.67
CA ALA A 242 -0.76 -5.22 -16.22
C ALA A 242 -0.51 -6.44 -17.13
N CYS A 243 0.48 -6.33 -18.01
CA CYS A 243 0.89 -7.42 -18.90
C CYS A 243 1.45 -8.60 -18.13
N SER A 244 2.29 -8.36 -17.12
CA SER A 244 2.83 -9.40 -16.24
C SER A 244 1.74 -10.10 -15.45
N HIS A 245 0.76 -9.36 -14.92
CA HIS A 245 -0.31 -9.92 -14.10
C HIS A 245 -1.29 -10.76 -14.93
N SER A 246 -1.57 -10.35 -16.17
CA SER A 246 -2.64 -10.94 -16.99
C SER A 246 -2.13 -11.86 -18.10
N GLY A 247 -0.82 -12.14 -18.13
CA GLY A 247 -0.20 -13.02 -19.14
C GLY A 247 -0.12 -12.43 -20.56
N LEU A 248 -0.20 -11.11 -20.73
CA LEU A 248 -0.20 -10.43 -22.03
C LEU A 248 1.23 -10.23 -22.55
N VAL A 249 1.93 -11.33 -22.83
CA VAL A 249 3.37 -11.33 -23.15
C VAL A 249 3.66 -10.60 -24.47
N HIS A 250 2.82 -10.75 -25.49
CA HIS A 250 3.03 -10.13 -26.79
C HIS A 250 2.86 -8.60 -26.70
N GLU A 251 1.78 -8.15 -26.08
CA GLU A 251 1.48 -6.75 -25.86
C GLU A 251 2.53 -6.11 -24.95
N GLY A 252 2.93 -6.81 -23.88
CA GLY A 252 4.05 -6.42 -23.01
C GLY A 252 5.33 -6.21 -23.80
N ARG A 253 5.68 -7.12 -24.72
CA ARG A 253 6.83 -6.97 -25.61
C ARG A 253 6.72 -5.75 -26.52
N MET A 254 5.57 -5.52 -27.15
CA MET A 254 5.37 -4.34 -28.01
C MET A 254 5.53 -3.03 -27.22
N ILE A 255 4.96 -2.96 -26.02
CA ILE A 255 5.09 -1.78 -25.14
C ILE A 255 6.55 -1.62 -24.70
N PHE A 256 7.24 -2.72 -24.41
CA PHE A 256 8.65 -2.73 -24.05
C PHE A 256 9.57 -2.29 -25.20
N ASP A 257 9.31 -2.75 -26.42
CA ASP A 257 10.03 -2.33 -27.63
C ASP A 257 9.81 -0.84 -27.94
N ARG A 258 8.60 -0.34 -27.63
CA ARG A 258 8.26 1.09 -27.67
C ARG A 258 8.91 1.91 -26.55
N MET A 259 9.37 1.27 -25.48
CA MET A 259 10.17 1.90 -24.42
C MET A 259 11.66 1.98 -24.77
N SER A 260 12.09 1.37 -25.89
CA SER A 260 13.47 1.31 -26.39
C SER A 260 14.46 0.70 -25.39
N LEU A 261 14.80 -0.57 -25.65
CA LEU A 261 15.88 -1.43 -25.10
C LEU A 261 15.94 -1.68 -23.58
N LEU A 262 15.93 -2.95 -23.15
CA LEU A 262 16.04 -3.37 -21.74
C LEU A 262 17.36 -2.92 -21.08
N ASN A 263 18.43 -2.82 -21.87
CA ASN A 263 19.69 -2.24 -21.43
C ASN A 263 19.61 -0.70 -21.36
N GLU A 264 18.84 -0.05 -22.24
CA GLU A 264 18.58 1.39 -22.15
C GLU A 264 17.61 1.71 -21.02
N ALA A 265 16.66 0.83 -20.66
CA ALA A 265 15.80 0.97 -19.48
C ALA A 265 16.62 0.86 -18.18
N TYR A 266 17.60 -0.06 -18.14
CA TYR A 266 18.56 -0.14 -17.04
C TYR A 266 19.43 1.12 -16.96
N GLU A 267 20.00 1.58 -18.08
CA GLU A 267 20.79 2.82 -18.13
C GLU A 267 19.95 4.09 -17.92
N PHE A 268 18.66 4.08 -18.27
CA PHE A 268 17.70 5.15 -18.02
C PHE A 268 17.43 5.26 -16.53
N VAL A 269 17.05 4.17 -15.86
CA VAL A 269 16.85 4.15 -14.40
C VAL A 269 18.12 4.63 -13.69
N LYS A 270 19.30 4.23 -14.16
CA LYS A 270 20.59 4.67 -13.61
C LYS A 270 20.91 6.15 -13.88
N SER A 271 20.45 6.72 -15.00
CA SER A 271 20.71 8.11 -15.40
C SER A 271 19.66 9.11 -14.90
N MET A 272 18.66 8.66 -14.13
CA MET A 272 17.64 9.55 -13.56
C MET A 272 18.25 10.56 -12.57
N SER A 273 17.79 11.81 -12.66
CA SER A 273 18.14 12.87 -11.71
C SER A 273 17.58 12.65 -10.30
N ILE A 274 16.59 11.76 -10.18
CA ILE A 274 15.97 11.33 -8.92
C ILE A 274 16.51 9.93 -8.62
N LYS A 275 17.02 9.72 -7.39
CA LYS A 275 17.51 8.40 -6.96
C LYS A 275 16.42 7.35 -7.13
N PRO A 276 16.68 6.25 -7.87
CA PRO A 276 15.69 5.21 -8.05
C PRO A 276 15.31 4.54 -6.73
N ASP A 277 14.02 4.25 -6.54
CA ASP A 277 13.50 3.56 -5.37
C ASP A 277 13.43 2.04 -5.58
N ALA A 278 13.13 1.31 -4.51
CA ALA A 278 13.04 -0.14 -4.53
C ALA A 278 11.96 -0.66 -5.49
N THR A 279 10.92 0.12 -5.74
CA THR A 279 9.81 -0.26 -6.63
C THR A 279 10.27 -0.31 -8.08
N MET A 280 11.04 0.68 -8.53
CA MET A 280 11.59 0.73 -9.88
C MET A 280 12.54 -0.44 -10.15
N TRP A 281 13.44 -0.75 -9.21
CA TRP A 281 14.34 -1.89 -9.35
C TRP A 281 13.60 -3.24 -9.34
N ARG A 282 12.62 -3.45 -8.46
CA ARG A 282 11.80 -4.68 -8.46
C ARG A 282 11.00 -4.87 -9.74
N THR A 283 10.51 -3.78 -10.32
CA THR A 283 9.82 -3.81 -11.62
C THR A 283 10.77 -4.29 -12.71
N LEU A 284 12.01 -3.78 -12.73
CA LEU A 284 13.04 -4.21 -13.68
C LEU A 284 13.45 -5.67 -13.45
N LEU A 285 13.53 -6.14 -12.19
CA LEU A 285 13.79 -7.54 -11.86
C LEU A 285 12.68 -8.47 -12.37
N GLY A 286 11.42 -8.04 -12.28
CA GLY A 286 10.28 -8.74 -12.88
C GLY A 286 10.38 -8.85 -14.41
N ALA A 287 10.85 -7.79 -15.07
CA ALA A 287 11.11 -7.80 -16.50
C ALA A 287 12.28 -8.73 -16.86
N CYS A 288 13.37 -8.76 -16.08
CA CYS A 288 14.48 -9.70 -16.27
C CYS A 288 14.01 -11.16 -16.26
N ARG A 289 13.06 -11.51 -15.38
CA ARG A 289 12.42 -12.84 -15.36
C ARG A 289 11.65 -13.12 -16.66
N ALA A 290 10.78 -12.18 -17.07
CA ALA A 290 9.96 -12.35 -18.27
C ALA A 290 10.80 -12.50 -19.55
N HIS A 291 12.00 -11.92 -19.58
CA HIS A 291 12.94 -11.98 -20.69
C HIS A 291 14.05 -13.03 -20.53
N HIS A 292 13.99 -13.89 -19.50
CA HIS A 292 15.01 -14.92 -19.26
C HIS A 292 16.45 -14.34 -19.21
N ASN A 293 16.62 -13.14 -18.63
CA ASN A 293 17.90 -12.45 -18.56
C ASN A 293 18.45 -12.45 -17.10
N PRO A 294 19.16 -13.52 -16.69
CA PRO A 294 19.66 -13.66 -15.32
C PRO A 294 20.79 -12.67 -15.00
N ILE A 295 21.56 -12.24 -16.00
CA ILE A 295 22.72 -11.34 -15.84
C ILE A 295 22.26 -9.94 -15.43
N LEU A 296 21.20 -9.45 -16.06
CA LEU A 296 20.61 -8.17 -15.66
C LEU A 296 19.88 -8.29 -14.32
N GLY A 297 19.24 -9.44 -14.05
CA GLY A 297 18.60 -9.73 -12.77
C GLY A 297 19.57 -9.67 -11.58
N GLU A 298 20.80 -10.17 -11.74
CA GLU A 298 21.87 -10.05 -10.74
C GLU A 298 22.19 -8.58 -10.42
N ARG A 299 22.43 -7.77 -11.45
CA ARG A 299 22.77 -6.33 -11.31
C ARG A 299 21.66 -5.52 -10.64
N VAL A 300 20.41 -5.84 -10.94
CA VAL A 300 19.25 -5.17 -10.33
C VAL A 300 19.14 -5.46 -8.84
N ILE A 301 19.51 -6.66 -8.41
CA ILE A 301 19.50 -7.04 -6.99
C ILE A 301 20.61 -6.35 -6.21
N GLU A 302 21.77 -6.11 -6.83
CA GLU A 302 22.84 -5.33 -6.19
C GLU A 302 22.33 -3.93 -5.80
N HIS A 303 21.58 -3.26 -6.68
CA HIS A 303 20.96 -1.96 -6.37
C HIS A 303 19.90 -2.05 -5.25
N LEU A 304 19.12 -3.13 -5.19
CA LEU A 304 18.15 -3.35 -4.10
C LEU A 304 18.84 -3.56 -2.74
N ILE A 305 19.99 -4.24 -2.73
CA ILE A 305 20.83 -4.43 -1.55
C ILE A 305 21.43 -3.09 -1.11
N GLU A 306 21.96 -2.29 -2.04
CA GLU A 306 22.50 -0.96 -1.75
C GLU A 306 21.45 -0.01 -1.15
N LEU A 307 20.20 -0.13 -1.60
CA LEU A 307 19.06 0.62 -1.05
C LEU A 307 18.57 0.10 0.32
N LYS A 308 19.16 -0.99 0.83
CA LYS A 308 18.68 -1.72 2.02
C LYS A 308 17.20 -2.09 1.92
N ALA A 309 16.71 -2.32 0.71
CA ALA A 309 15.31 -2.60 0.42
C ALA A 309 15.01 -4.11 0.34
N GLU A 310 15.83 -4.93 1.01
CA GLU A 310 15.79 -6.39 0.94
C GLU A 310 14.46 -6.95 1.46
N GLU A 311 13.66 -7.54 0.56
CA GLU A 311 12.50 -8.36 0.92
C GLU A 311 12.71 -9.80 0.46
N ALA A 312 12.17 -10.78 1.19
CA ALA A 312 12.22 -12.19 0.81
C ALA A 312 11.66 -12.44 -0.62
N GLY A 313 10.76 -11.57 -1.10
CA GLY A 313 10.24 -11.62 -2.46
C GLY A 313 11.28 -11.44 -3.56
N ASP A 314 12.29 -10.62 -3.32
CA ASP A 314 13.27 -10.24 -4.35
C ASP A 314 14.22 -11.40 -4.66
N TYR A 315 14.69 -12.09 -3.60
CA TYR A 315 15.48 -13.30 -3.73
C TYR A 315 14.69 -14.48 -4.28
N VAL A 316 13.42 -14.61 -3.93
CA VAL A 316 12.54 -15.65 -4.50
C VAL A 316 12.33 -15.42 -6.00
N LEU A 317 12.21 -14.16 -6.46
CA LEU A 317 12.06 -13.85 -7.87
C LEU A 317 13.33 -14.18 -8.68
N LEU A 318 14.52 -13.90 -8.14
CA LEU A 318 15.80 -14.31 -8.74
C LEU A 318 15.99 -15.83 -8.73
N LEU A 319 15.65 -16.48 -7.63
CA LEU A 319 15.74 -17.93 -7.49
C LEU A 319 14.88 -18.65 -8.53
N ASN A 320 13.66 -18.14 -8.76
CA ASN A 320 12.77 -18.65 -9.78
C ASN A 320 13.31 -18.39 -11.19
N THR A 321 13.97 -17.24 -11.41
CA THR A 321 14.63 -16.92 -12.69
C THR A 321 15.76 -17.91 -12.99
N TYR A 322 16.67 -18.18 -12.04
CA TYR A 322 17.73 -19.19 -12.21
C TYR A 322 17.17 -20.60 -12.40
N SER A 323 16.13 -20.96 -11.65
CA SER A 323 15.51 -22.29 -11.73
C SER A 323 14.83 -22.52 -13.09
N SER A 324 14.39 -21.45 -13.76
CA SER A 324 13.72 -21.53 -15.08
C SER A 324 14.67 -21.72 -16.27
N LEU A 325 15.98 -21.50 -16.09
CA LEU A 325 16.95 -21.44 -17.19
C LEU A 325 17.75 -22.73 -17.40
N GLY A 326 17.69 -23.67 -16.46
CA GLY A 326 18.41 -24.96 -16.52
C GLY A 326 19.94 -24.82 -16.59
N GLY A 327 20.65 -25.95 -16.61
CA GLY A 327 22.11 -25.98 -16.77
C GLY A 327 22.88 -25.36 -15.59
N ASP A 328 23.93 -24.57 -15.88
CA ASP A 328 24.83 -23.94 -14.89
C ASP A 328 24.13 -23.05 -13.87
N TRP A 329 22.94 -22.53 -14.21
CA TRP A 329 22.12 -21.72 -13.32
C TRP A 329 21.48 -22.52 -12.17
N THR A 330 21.40 -23.85 -12.30
CA THR A 330 20.90 -24.75 -11.24
C THR A 330 21.83 -24.73 -10.01
N ASN A 331 23.14 -24.60 -10.24
CA ASN A 331 24.13 -24.48 -9.16
C ASN A 331 24.04 -23.12 -8.48
N LYS A 332 23.85 -22.03 -9.25
CA LYS A 332 23.59 -20.69 -8.69
C LYS A 332 22.28 -20.63 -7.91
N ALA A 333 21.22 -21.28 -8.38
CA ALA A 333 19.95 -21.41 -7.65
C ALA A 333 20.13 -22.14 -6.32
N SER A 334 20.92 -23.22 -6.31
CA SER A 334 21.22 -24.00 -5.10
C SER A 334 22.06 -23.19 -4.10
N SER A 335 23.07 -22.46 -4.57
CA SER A 335 23.87 -21.53 -3.75
C SER A 335 23.01 -20.39 -3.17
N LEU A 336 22.08 -19.85 -3.96
CA LEU A 336 21.16 -18.82 -3.50
C LEU A 336 20.17 -19.34 -2.43
N ARG A 337 19.65 -20.58 -2.57
CA ARG A 337 18.86 -21.23 -1.50
C ARG A 337 19.65 -21.39 -0.22
N LYS A 338 20.93 -21.77 -0.32
CA LYS A 338 21.82 -21.90 0.84
C LYS A 338 22.04 -20.56 1.53
N LEU A 339 22.28 -19.50 0.75
CA LEU A 339 22.42 -18.14 1.26
C LEU A 339 21.14 -17.64 1.96
N LEU A 340 19.96 -17.97 1.44
CA LEU A 340 18.68 -17.62 2.07
C LEU A 340 18.52 -18.27 3.44
N ASN A 341 18.92 -19.54 3.56
CA ASN A 341 18.91 -20.27 4.81
C ASN A 341 19.95 -19.72 5.81
N GLU A 342 21.16 -19.38 5.35
CA GLU A 342 22.24 -18.82 6.18
C GLU A 342 21.92 -17.41 6.71
N LYS A 343 21.24 -16.58 5.90
CA LYS A 343 20.77 -15.25 6.31
C LYS A 343 19.52 -15.28 7.21
N GLY A 344 19.00 -16.46 7.55
CA GLY A 344 17.79 -16.59 8.36
C GLY A 344 16.55 -15.96 7.72
N ILE A 345 16.50 -15.91 6.38
CA ILE A 345 15.35 -15.40 5.63
C ILE A 345 14.33 -16.54 5.56
N TYR A 346 13.56 -16.68 6.62
CA TYR A 346 12.43 -17.61 6.69
C TYR A 346 11.19 -16.92 6.11
N THR A 347 10.45 -17.63 5.26
CA THR A 347 9.11 -17.20 4.87
C THR A 347 8.22 -17.23 6.11
N THR A 348 7.70 -16.07 6.54
CA THR A 348 6.67 -16.00 7.59
C THR A 348 5.49 -16.90 7.22
N PRO A 349 4.89 -17.64 8.17
CA PRO A 349 3.67 -18.41 7.93
C PRO A 349 2.62 -17.47 7.34
N ALA A 350 2.11 -17.84 6.18
CA ALA A 350 1.27 -16.98 5.39
C ALA A 350 -0.07 -16.79 6.12
N CYS A 351 -0.48 -15.56 6.43
CA CYS A 351 -1.80 -15.26 7.00
C CYS A 351 -2.80 -14.72 5.96
N SER A 352 -4.07 -15.05 6.13
CA SER A 352 -5.19 -14.48 5.34
C SER A 352 -6.12 -13.75 6.27
N THR A 353 -6.61 -12.59 5.84
CA THR A 353 -7.52 -11.75 6.63
C THR A 353 -8.80 -11.47 5.87
N ILE A 354 -9.91 -11.37 6.61
CA ILE A 354 -11.23 -10.98 6.09
C ILE A 354 -11.85 -9.99 7.06
N GLU A 355 -12.46 -8.94 6.53
CA GLU A 355 -13.18 -7.93 7.31
C GLU A 355 -14.69 -8.14 7.17
N ILE A 356 -15.38 -8.31 8.30
CA ILE A 356 -16.84 -8.47 8.36
C ILE A 356 -17.38 -7.52 9.42
N LYS A 357 -18.30 -6.62 9.03
CA LYS A 357 -18.94 -5.64 9.93
C LYS A 357 -17.93 -4.80 10.73
N GLY A 358 -16.83 -4.37 10.09
CA GLY A 358 -15.79 -3.56 10.72
C GLY A 358 -14.84 -4.30 11.66
N LYS A 359 -14.92 -5.64 11.73
CA LYS A 359 -14.00 -6.48 12.51
C LYS A 359 -13.11 -7.28 11.56
N ILE A 360 -11.79 -7.23 11.79
CA ILE A 360 -10.80 -8.01 11.05
C ILE A 360 -10.63 -9.38 11.72
N HIS A 361 -10.76 -10.43 10.93
CA HIS A 361 -10.51 -11.81 11.32
C HIS A 361 -9.27 -12.32 10.59
N GLU A 362 -8.30 -12.84 11.33
CA GLU A 362 -7.04 -13.36 10.80
C GLU A 362 -7.03 -14.90 10.88
N PHE A 363 -6.53 -15.52 9.82
CA PHE A 363 -6.44 -16.97 9.66
C PHE A 363 -5.02 -17.35 9.26
N VAL A 364 -4.48 -18.37 9.91
CA VAL A 364 -3.22 -19.04 9.54
C VAL A 364 -3.57 -20.47 9.12
N ALA A 365 -2.71 -21.12 8.32
CA ALA A 365 -2.91 -22.54 8.03
C ALA A 365 -2.94 -23.34 9.34
N ASP A 366 -3.88 -24.29 9.45
CA ASP A 366 -4.17 -25.07 10.67
C ASP A 366 -4.50 -24.20 11.89
N ASP A 367 -5.15 -23.05 11.69
CA ASP A 367 -5.52 -22.15 12.78
C ASP A 367 -6.48 -22.82 13.78
N ILE A 368 -6.04 -22.86 15.03
CA ILE A 368 -6.77 -23.39 16.19
C ILE A 368 -7.32 -22.28 17.11
N SER A 369 -6.96 -21.02 16.84
CA SER A 369 -7.21 -19.87 17.71
C SER A 369 -8.55 -19.18 17.48
N HIS A 370 -9.17 -19.36 16.31
CA HIS A 370 -10.44 -18.71 15.99
C HIS A 370 -11.62 -19.26 16.83
N PRO A 371 -12.46 -18.41 17.45
CA PRO A 371 -13.58 -18.86 18.30
C PRO A 371 -14.58 -19.79 17.61
N MET A 372 -14.80 -19.59 16.30
CA MET A 372 -15.74 -20.38 15.48
C MET A 372 -15.05 -21.51 14.69
N ARG A 373 -13.85 -21.97 15.10
CA ARG A 373 -13.06 -22.91 14.28
C ARG A 373 -13.84 -24.14 13.82
N ARG A 374 -14.65 -24.75 14.69
CA ARG A 374 -15.36 -26.00 14.37
C ARG A 374 -16.31 -25.78 13.19
N GLU A 375 -17.10 -24.73 13.25
CA GLU A 375 -18.07 -24.35 12.22
C GLU A 375 -17.37 -23.97 10.90
N ILE A 376 -16.21 -23.30 10.98
CA ILE A 376 -15.44 -22.91 9.79
C ILE A 376 -14.87 -24.13 9.06
N TYR A 377 -14.31 -25.09 9.80
CA TYR A 377 -13.75 -26.31 9.21
C TYR A 377 -14.87 -27.21 8.65
N GLU A 378 -15.96 -27.41 9.39
CA GLU A 378 -17.14 -28.14 8.89
C GLU A 378 -17.69 -27.49 7.62
N LYS A 379 -17.75 -26.15 7.57
CA LYS A 379 -18.21 -25.43 6.38
C LYS A 379 -17.22 -25.56 5.22
N LEU A 380 -15.93 -25.54 5.48
CA LEU A 380 -14.91 -25.74 4.45
C LEU A 380 -14.99 -27.15 3.86
N ASP A 381 -15.22 -28.18 4.68
CA ASP A 381 -15.42 -29.55 4.21
C ASP A 381 -16.67 -29.68 3.32
N GLU A 382 -17.78 -29.04 3.71
CA GLU A 382 -18.98 -28.96 2.89
C GLU A 382 -18.68 -28.29 1.53
N ILE A 383 -17.97 -27.16 1.55
CA ILE A 383 -17.56 -26.44 0.33
C ILE A 383 -16.69 -27.35 -0.53
N MET A 384 -15.64 -27.96 0.02
CA MET A 384 -14.73 -28.84 -0.72
C MET A 384 -15.47 -29.99 -1.42
N ASN A 385 -16.44 -30.60 -0.74
CA ASN A 385 -17.30 -31.63 -1.33
C ASN A 385 -18.12 -31.09 -2.52
N GLN A 386 -18.75 -29.92 -2.37
CA GLN A 386 -19.52 -29.28 -3.44
C GLN A 386 -18.64 -28.88 -4.63
N LEU A 387 -17.45 -28.35 -4.39
CA LEU A 387 -16.53 -27.96 -5.46
C LEU A 387 -15.97 -29.19 -6.20
N THR A 388 -15.76 -30.31 -5.51
CA THR A 388 -15.31 -31.56 -6.15
C THR A 388 -16.34 -32.06 -7.17
N ILE A 389 -17.64 -31.95 -6.84
CA ILE A 389 -18.74 -32.23 -7.80
C ILE A 389 -18.68 -31.26 -8.98
N GLY A 390 -18.35 -29.99 -8.72
CA GLY A 390 -18.12 -28.94 -9.73
C GLY A 390 -16.81 -29.06 -10.52
N GLY A 391 -16.03 -30.14 -10.36
CA GLY A 391 -14.80 -30.38 -11.13
C GLY A 391 -13.51 -29.80 -10.51
N TYR A 392 -13.53 -29.41 -9.23
CA TYR A 392 -12.31 -29.03 -8.51
C TYR A 392 -11.46 -30.24 -8.15
N VAL A 393 -10.16 -30.18 -8.48
CA VAL A 393 -9.14 -31.16 -8.09
C VAL A 393 -8.09 -30.44 -7.28
N ALA A 394 -7.86 -30.87 -6.04
CA ALA A 394 -6.83 -30.30 -5.18
C ALA A 394 -5.44 -30.69 -5.69
N GLU A 395 -4.57 -29.70 -5.91
CA GLU A 395 -3.18 -29.95 -6.29
C GLU A 395 -2.33 -30.23 -5.03
N ILE A 396 -1.87 -31.47 -4.86
CA ILE A 396 -0.99 -31.85 -3.74
C ILE A 396 0.45 -31.46 -4.09
N THR A 397 0.87 -30.26 -3.69
CA THR A 397 2.27 -29.83 -3.82
C THR A 397 3.12 -30.31 -2.64
N THR A 398 3.42 -31.61 -2.55
CA THR A 398 4.62 -32.22 -1.96
C THR A 398 4.54 -33.76 -2.03
N PRO A 399 5.63 -34.49 -2.33
CA PRO A 399 5.66 -35.95 -2.17
C PRO A 399 5.47 -36.29 -0.69
N GLU A 400 4.66 -37.31 -0.44
CA GLU A 400 4.35 -37.87 0.87
C GLU A 400 5.63 -38.23 1.63
N VAL A 401 5.90 -37.52 2.73
CA VAL A 401 6.71 -38.07 3.81
C VAL A 401 5.73 -38.83 4.71
N GLU A 402 5.89 -40.15 4.74
CA GLU A 402 5.06 -41.08 5.51
C GLU A 402 4.80 -40.55 6.93
N GLY A 403 3.52 -40.37 7.30
CA GLY A 403 3.09 -40.14 8.68
C GLY A 403 2.32 -38.85 8.99
N LYS A 404 2.13 -37.90 8.05
CA LYS A 404 1.25 -36.73 8.25
C LYS A 404 0.11 -36.69 7.23
N ARG A 405 -1.01 -37.35 7.54
CA ARG A 405 -2.23 -37.38 6.70
C ARG A 405 -3.05 -36.07 6.65
N PHE A 406 -2.63 -34.99 7.31
CA PHE A 406 -3.50 -33.82 7.56
C PHE A 406 -2.96 -32.43 7.13
N GLY A 407 -1.79 -32.31 6.50
CA GLY A 407 -1.10 -31.02 6.38
C GLY A 407 -1.29 -30.18 5.12
N SER A 408 -2.18 -30.51 4.16
CA SER A 408 -2.15 -29.88 2.82
C SER A 408 -3.50 -29.39 2.24
N SER A 409 -4.61 -29.48 2.99
CA SER A 409 -5.95 -29.09 2.49
C SER A 409 -6.47 -27.75 3.04
N TYR A 410 -5.98 -27.33 4.22
CA TYR A 410 -6.50 -26.19 5.00
C TYR A 410 -5.62 -24.95 4.86
N HIS A 411 -5.52 -24.43 3.64
CA HIS A 411 -4.86 -23.14 3.44
C HIS A 411 -5.66 -22.00 4.08
N SER A 412 -4.93 -21.01 4.61
CA SER A 412 -5.51 -19.83 5.28
C SER A 412 -6.57 -19.10 4.44
N GLU A 413 -6.40 -19.09 3.11
CA GLU A 413 -7.29 -18.49 2.14
C GLU A 413 -8.63 -19.22 2.11
N LYS A 414 -8.60 -20.55 2.11
CA LYS A 414 -9.80 -21.39 2.09
C LYS A 414 -10.59 -21.23 3.38
N LEU A 415 -9.89 -21.16 4.53
CA LEU A 415 -10.51 -20.88 5.83
C LEU A 415 -11.19 -19.50 5.86
N ALA A 416 -10.50 -18.46 5.37
CA ALA A 416 -11.07 -17.11 5.28
C ALA A 416 -12.29 -17.05 4.35
N ILE A 417 -12.24 -17.73 3.20
CA ILE A 417 -13.39 -17.81 2.27
C ILE A 417 -14.55 -18.58 2.91
N ALA A 418 -14.29 -19.72 3.56
CA ALA A 418 -15.32 -20.49 4.26
C ALA A 418 -16.01 -19.67 5.35
N PHE A 419 -15.25 -18.91 6.13
CA PHE A 419 -15.80 -17.98 7.11
C PHE A 419 -16.65 -16.87 6.46
N GLY A 420 -16.23 -16.34 5.32
CA GLY A 420 -17.00 -15.38 4.53
C GLY A 420 -18.30 -15.97 3.96
N VAL A 421 -18.30 -17.23 3.55
CA VAL A 421 -19.52 -17.95 3.12
C VAL A 421 -20.47 -18.14 4.30
N LEU A 422 -19.95 -18.52 5.47
CA LEU A 422 -20.72 -18.77 6.68
C LEU A 422 -21.37 -17.50 7.25
N SER A 423 -20.62 -16.40 7.28
CA SER A 423 -20.97 -15.23 8.11
C SER A 423 -21.64 -14.08 7.34
N MET A 424 -21.70 -14.16 6.01
CA MET A 424 -22.21 -13.07 5.17
C MET A 424 -23.39 -13.53 4.30
N PRO A 425 -24.39 -12.66 4.03
CA PRO A 425 -25.55 -13.01 3.23
C PRO A 425 -25.20 -13.52 1.82
N PRO A 426 -26.00 -14.46 1.25
CA PRO A 426 -25.83 -14.92 -0.13
C PRO A 426 -25.77 -13.75 -1.12
N GLY A 427 -24.91 -13.86 -2.13
CA GLY A 427 -24.71 -12.81 -3.15
C GLY A 427 -23.74 -11.69 -2.75
N THR A 428 -23.40 -11.53 -1.47
CA THR A 428 -22.42 -10.50 -1.04
C THR A 428 -21.00 -10.89 -1.44
N THR A 429 -20.25 -10.01 -2.10
CA THR A 429 -18.84 -10.26 -2.49
C THR A 429 -17.96 -10.57 -1.28
N ILE A 430 -17.23 -11.68 -1.32
CA ILE A 430 -16.26 -12.07 -0.28
C ILE A 430 -14.92 -11.42 -0.61
N ARG A 431 -14.31 -10.71 0.35
CA ARG A 431 -13.01 -10.04 0.17
C ARG A 431 -11.98 -10.62 1.14
N VAL A 432 -10.90 -11.18 0.61
CA VAL A 432 -9.81 -11.78 1.41
C VAL A 432 -8.50 -11.07 1.07
N ALA A 433 -7.71 -10.71 2.08
CA ALA A 433 -6.38 -10.17 1.91
C ALA A 433 -5.32 -11.15 2.41
N LYS A 434 -4.32 -11.41 1.56
CA LYS A 434 -3.22 -12.33 1.75
C LYS A 434 -1.89 -11.58 1.78
N ASP A 435 -1.04 -11.95 2.73
CA ASP A 435 0.30 -11.39 2.91
C ASP A 435 1.34 -11.92 1.90
N LEU A 436 1.10 -13.11 1.33
CA LEU A 436 1.89 -13.74 0.29
C LEU A 436 1.12 -13.86 -1.04
N ARG A 437 1.81 -14.28 -2.11
CA ARG A 437 1.17 -14.63 -3.38
C ARG A 437 0.25 -15.84 -3.15
N ILE A 438 -1.01 -15.76 -3.58
CA ILE A 438 -1.93 -16.90 -3.52
C ILE A 438 -1.39 -18.07 -4.34
N CYS A 439 -1.45 -19.28 -3.79
CA CYS A 439 -1.01 -20.49 -4.50
C CYS A 439 -2.02 -20.93 -5.58
N VAL A 440 -1.56 -21.75 -6.52
CA VAL A 440 -2.37 -22.23 -7.66
C VAL A 440 -3.63 -22.97 -7.18
N ASP A 441 -3.49 -23.80 -6.14
CA ASP A 441 -4.61 -24.54 -5.55
C ASP A 441 -5.70 -23.61 -4.96
N CYS A 442 -5.31 -22.63 -4.14
CA CYS A 442 -6.25 -21.64 -3.59
C CYS A 442 -6.88 -20.77 -4.69
N HIS A 443 -6.12 -20.44 -5.72
CA HIS A 443 -6.62 -19.68 -6.86
C HIS A 443 -7.70 -20.48 -7.63
N ASN A 444 -7.44 -21.76 -7.90
CA ASN A 444 -8.40 -22.67 -8.54
C ASN A 444 -9.63 -22.93 -7.67
N PHE A 445 -9.44 -23.08 -6.35
CA PHE A 445 -10.52 -23.19 -5.38
C PHE A 445 -11.46 -21.98 -5.45
N ALA A 446 -10.91 -20.76 -5.35
CA ALA A 446 -11.70 -19.53 -5.41
C ALA A 446 -12.41 -19.35 -6.75
N ARG A 447 -11.75 -19.74 -7.85
CA ARG A 447 -12.31 -19.72 -9.20
C ARG A 447 -13.55 -20.60 -9.31
N ILE A 448 -13.46 -21.88 -8.92
CA ILE A 448 -14.59 -22.82 -9.02
C ILE A 448 -15.69 -22.45 -8.03
N LEU A 449 -15.32 -22.00 -6.83
CA LEU A 449 -16.27 -21.51 -5.84
C LEU A 449 -17.12 -20.36 -6.37
N SER A 450 -16.51 -19.42 -7.09
CA SER A 450 -17.25 -18.30 -7.68
C SER A 450 -18.33 -18.73 -8.69
N SER A 451 -18.14 -19.89 -9.33
CA SER A 451 -19.11 -20.49 -10.25
C SER A 451 -20.19 -21.26 -9.49
N VAL A 452 -19.80 -22.19 -8.62
CA VAL A 452 -20.72 -23.11 -7.91
C VAL A 452 -21.66 -22.34 -6.98
N TYR A 453 -21.13 -21.35 -6.27
CA TYR A 453 -21.91 -20.54 -5.32
C TYR A 453 -22.52 -19.29 -5.96
N ASN A 454 -22.27 -19.05 -7.26
CA ASN A 454 -22.65 -17.83 -7.99
C ASN A 454 -22.34 -16.55 -7.17
N ARG A 455 -21.11 -16.47 -6.65
CA ARG A 455 -20.72 -15.47 -5.66
C ARG A 455 -19.34 -14.92 -5.99
N ALA A 456 -19.25 -13.60 -6.12
CA ALA A 456 -17.98 -12.95 -6.40
C ALA A 456 -17.02 -13.09 -5.22
N VAL A 457 -15.76 -13.40 -5.52
CA VAL A 457 -14.66 -13.46 -4.54
C VAL A 457 -13.55 -12.55 -5.02
N VAL A 458 -13.03 -11.70 -4.15
CA VAL A 458 -11.89 -10.84 -4.44
C VAL A 458 -10.78 -11.21 -3.48
N ILE A 459 -9.66 -11.69 -4.01
CA ILE A 459 -8.47 -12.01 -3.21
C ILE A 459 -7.37 -11.03 -3.54
N ARG A 460 -6.92 -10.27 -2.55
CA ARG A 460 -5.75 -9.41 -2.66
C ARG A 460 -4.52 -10.16 -2.15
N ASP A 461 -3.61 -10.56 -3.02
CA ASP A 461 -2.25 -10.88 -2.60
C ASP A 461 -1.41 -9.60 -2.47
N ARG A 462 -0.24 -9.68 -1.80
CA ARG A 462 0.75 -8.59 -1.58
C ARG A 462 0.34 -7.22 -2.11
N ASN A 463 0.33 -7.06 -3.45
CA ASN A 463 -0.11 -5.87 -4.15
C ASN A 463 -1.03 -6.14 -5.37
N ARG A 464 -1.58 -7.35 -5.54
CA ARG A 464 -2.40 -7.70 -6.69
C ARG A 464 -3.76 -8.26 -6.28
N PHE A 465 -4.81 -7.93 -7.02
CA PHE A 465 -6.15 -8.48 -6.81
C PHE A 465 -6.48 -9.51 -7.89
N HIS A 466 -7.15 -10.56 -7.42
CA HIS A 466 -7.76 -11.61 -8.22
C HIS A 466 -9.26 -11.49 -8.03
N HIS A 467 -9.95 -11.10 -9.10
CA HIS A 467 -11.41 -10.99 -9.10
C HIS A 467 -12.01 -12.24 -9.71
N PHE A 468 -12.61 -13.08 -8.88
CA PHE A 468 -13.25 -14.31 -9.28
C PHE A 468 -14.75 -14.11 -9.45
N ARG A 469 -15.26 -14.40 -10.65
CA ARG A 469 -16.69 -14.31 -10.98
C ARG A 469 -17.04 -15.36 -12.03
N GLY A 470 -18.07 -16.16 -11.76
CA GLY A 470 -18.60 -17.12 -12.72
C GLY A 470 -17.59 -18.14 -13.25
N GLY A 471 -16.60 -18.54 -12.45
CA GLY A 471 -15.59 -19.51 -12.87
C GLY A 471 -14.37 -18.93 -13.59
N CYS A 472 -14.32 -17.61 -13.75
CA CYS A 472 -13.18 -16.88 -14.33
C CYS A 472 -12.47 -16.04 -13.26
N CYS A 473 -11.19 -15.72 -13.51
CA CYS A 473 -10.41 -14.76 -12.72
C CYS A 473 -9.95 -13.61 -13.62
N SER A 474 -9.88 -12.38 -13.09
CA SER A 474 -9.36 -11.21 -13.83
C SER A 474 -7.98 -11.46 -14.45
N CYS A 475 -7.10 -12.22 -13.79
CA CYS A 475 -5.76 -12.54 -14.28
C CYS A 475 -5.69 -13.54 -15.45
N ASN A 476 -6.83 -14.04 -15.97
CA ASN A 476 -6.89 -15.10 -16.99
C ASN A 476 -6.16 -16.41 -16.61
N GLY A 477 -6.03 -16.70 -15.32
CA GLY A 477 -5.34 -17.90 -14.83
C GLY A 477 -3.81 -17.77 -14.75
N TYR A 478 -3.25 -16.60 -15.05
CA TYR A 478 -1.83 -16.33 -14.83
C TYR A 478 -1.56 -15.93 -13.38
N TRP A 479 -0.65 -16.67 -12.73
CA TRP A 479 -0.23 -16.46 -11.36
C TRP A 479 1.14 -15.74 -11.24
#